data_AF-A0A545T3L4-F1
#
_entry.id   AF-A0A545T3L4-F1
#
_cell.length_a   1.000
_cell.length_b   1.000
_cell.length_c   1.000
_cell.angle_alpha   90.00
_cell.angle_beta   90.00
_cell.angle_gamma   90.00
#
_symmetry.space_group_name_H-M   'P 1'
#
loop_
_entity.id
_entity.type
_entity.pdbx_description
1 polymer ?
#
loop_
_entity_poly.entity_id
_entity_poly.type
_entity_poly.pdbx_seq_one_letter_code
_entity_poly.pdbx_strand_id
1 'polypeptide(L)'
;MKTTLVAAAVLLVAPAIAEVPPRSAIDMMVKMAQQNEDFYETAVCLDVPKKTFLDSYRGAVDACYASGEVRRATDFMTAFGACIEPHMLRTLDRTQTQVEVCRSPEDKLMAQAEKLERHAGSLRRSYRSLTEKGELSAADERQLAVLERQLAKLEQQQHALEDELAAFNRDEYDREVDAIMDAAGGGELSAAQRRRIMALSEAKMDRQQQQLAEMMAKVSRASQGTEDQVTLPVYANSKIMMHALDPSIMGQAGQLPAATFASPDTVEKVLAFYRQQLPNFEYKELPGGEHILMESMPPGFAILSHMEAYYTTPHVLIRADRGQPGLTPENTRSFIEIAYRR
;
A
#
# COMPACT_ATOMS: atom_id res chain seq x y z
N MET A 1 -24.83 -1.68 60.31
CA MET A 1 -23.98 -2.60 59.50
C MET A 1 -22.84 -1.72 58.98
N LYS A 2 -21.64 -1.75 59.58
CA LYS A 2 -20.53 -2.68 59.28
C LYS A 2 -20.22 -2.74 57.77
N THR A 3 -19.03 -2.56 57.20
CA THR A 3 -17.70 -2.06 57.60
C THR A 3 -16.87 -2.02 56.29
N THR A 4 -15.88 -1.13 56.21
CA THR A 4 -14.58 -1.26 55.48
C THR A 4 -14.45 -1.06 53.96
N LEU A 5 -13.74 0.03 53.64
CA LEU A 5 -12.65 0.21 52.67
C LEU A 5 -11.98 -1.06 52.10
N VAL A 6 -11.74 -1.06 50.79
CA VAL A 6 -10.40 -1.26 50.20
C VAL A 6 -10.21 -0.24 49.07
N ALA A 7 -9.30 0.71 49.30
CA ALA A 7 -8.58 1.41 48.26
C ALA A 7 -7.39 0.52 47.85
N ALA A 8 -7.13 0.34 46.55
CA ALA A 8 -5.78 0.19 46.01
C ALA A 8 -5.80 0.07 44.48
N ALA A 9 -5.04 0.96 43.85
CA ALA A 9 -4.32 0.74 42.61
C ALA A 9 -5.15 0.35 41.36
N VAL A 10 -5.78 1.36 40.77
CA VAL A 10 -5.69 1.49 39.31
C VAL A 10 -4.21 1.71 39.02
N LEU A 11 -3.53 0.61 38.68
CA LEU A 11 -2.24 0.68 38.02
C LEU A 11 -2.43 1.55 36.79
N LEU A 12 -1.88 2.76 36.90
CA LEU A 12 -1.26 3.49 35.81
C LEU A 12 -0.56 2.47 34.91
N VAL A 13 -1.22 2.05 33.83
CA VAL A 13 -0.48 1.66 32.64
C VAL A 13 0.16 2.96 32.20
N ALA A 14 1.39 3.15 32.67
CA ALA A 14 2.26 4.19 32.15
C ALA A 14 2.14 4.13 30.62
N PRO A 15 2.02 5.27 29.92
CA PRO A 15 2.20 5.25 28.48
C PRO A 15 3.56 4.60 28.26
N ALA A 16 3.55 3.45 27.57
CA ALA A 16 4.75 2.76 27.19
C ALA A 16 5.71 3.83 26.64
N ILE A 17 6.90 3.79 27.22
CA ILE A 17 7.97 4.77 27.10
C ILE A 17 8.08 5.21 25.65
N ALA A 18 8.23 6.52 25.46
CA ALA A 18 8.52 7.15 24.19
C ALA A 18 9.83 6.59 23.61
N GLU A 19 9.77 5.41 23.00
CA GLU A 19 10.86 4.94 22.16
C GLU A 19 10.83 5.86 20.93
N VAL A 20 11.88 6.68 20.80
CA VAL A 20 12.31 7.26 19.52
C VAL A 20 12.11 6.17 18.47
N PRO A 21 11.52 6.46 17.29
CA PRO A 21 11.34 5.40 16.31
C PRO A 21 12.71 4.77 16.14
N PRO A 22 12.83 3.43 16.18
CA PRO A 22 14.11 2.83 15.89
C PRO A 22 14.55 3.42 14.55
N ARG A 23 15.83 3.80 14.40
CA ARG A 23 16.35 4.43 13.17
C ARG A 23 15.87 3.71 11.89
N SER A 24 15.57 2.41 12.01
CA SER A 24 14.90 1.58 11.01
C SER A 24 13.58 2.14 10.47
N ALA A 25 12.71 2.76 11.27
CA ALA A 25 11.44 3.32 10.80
C ALA A 25 11.64 4.55 9.90
N ILE A 26 12.55 5.45 10.28
CA ILE A 26 12.93 6.62 9.45
C ILE A 26 13.56 6.14 8.14
N ASP A 27 14.51 5.20 8.21
CA ASP A 27 15.14 4.65 7.03
C ASP A 27 14.15 3.92 6.12
N MET A 28 13.13 3.26 6.68
CA MET A 28 12.05 2.63 5.93
C MET A 28 11.23 3.67 5.17
N MET A 29 10.74 4.74 5.82
CA MET A 29 9.98 5.80 5.14
C MET A 29 10.79 6.52 4.07
N VAL A 30 12.08 6.76 4.34
CA VAL A 30 12.99 7.34 3.34
C VAL A 30 13.15 6.40 2.15
N LYS A 31 13.37 5.10 2.39
CA LYS A 31 13.44 4.10 1.30
C LYS A 31 12.15 3.99 0.51
N MET A 32 10.98 3.98 1.17
CA MET A 32 9.69 3.97 0.50
C MET A 32 9.50 5.20 -0.38
N ALA A 33 9.87 6.39 0.12
CA ALA A 33 9.84 7.61 -0.67
C ALA A 33 10.77 7.52 -1.89
N GLN A 34 12.00 7.00 -1.73
CA GLN A 34 12.93 6.80 -2.85
C GLN A 34 12.44 5.79 -3.90
N GLN A 35 11.61 4.82 -3.49
CA GLN A 35 11.04 3.82 -4.38
C GLN A 35 9.85 4.36 -5.19
N ASN A 36 9.22 5.44 -4.72
CA ASN A 36 8.21 6.16 -5.47
C ASN A 36 8.90 7.01 -6.55
N GLU A 37 8.61 6.73 -7.83
CA GLU A 37 9.25 7.39 -8.98
C GLU A 37 8.94 8.90 -9.00
N ASP A 38 7.75 9.28 -8.52
CA ASP A 38 7.26 10.66 -8.45
C ASP A 38 7.99 11.50 -7.38
N PHE A 39 8.61 10.85 -6.39
CA PHE A 39 9.30 11.54 -5.30
C PHE A 39 10.39 12.48 -5.80
N TYR A 40 11.08 12.10 -6.87
CA TYR A 40 12.14 12.92 -7.46
C TYR A 40 11.66 13.89 -8.54
N GLU A 41 10.42 13.78 -9.04
CA GLU A 41 9.87 14.73 -10.01
C GLU A 41 9.74 16.13 -9.42
N THR A 42 9.29 16.20 -8.15
CA THR A 42 9.25 17.47 -7.39
C THR A 42 10.65 18.08 -7.24
N ALA A 43 11.67 17.26 -6.97
CA ALA A 43 13.05 17.72 -6.85
C ALA A 43 13.57 18.31 -8.17
N VAL A 44 13.28 17.64 -9.30
CA VAL A 44 13.65 18.11 -10.64
C VAL A 44 12.94 19.42 -10.97
N CYS A 45 11.63 19.52 -10.72
CA CYS A 45 10.87 20.74 -10.99
C CYS A 45 11.34 21.94 -10.15
N LEU A 46 11.75 21.71 -8.90
CA LEU A 46 12.28 22.76 -8.01
C LEU A 46 13.74 23.14 -8.27
N ASP A 47 14.38 22.52 -9.27
CA ASP A 47 15.81 22.62 -9.55
C ASP A 47 16.68 22.34 -8.31
N VAL A 48 16.34 21.24 -7.61
CA VAL A 48 17.04 20.78 -6.41
C VAL A 48 17.74 19.45 -6.72
N PRO A 49 19.06 19.32 -6.44
CA PRO A 49 19.75 18.04 -6.59
C PRO A 49 19.05 16.92 -5.78
N LYS A 50 18.85 15.75 -6.40
CA LYS A 50 18.17 14.60 -5.77
C LYS A 50 18.69 14.27 -4.37
N LYS A 51 20.01 14.37 -4.16
CA LYS A 51 20.65 14.16 -2.86
C LYS A 51 20.20 15.19 -1.82
N THR A 52 20.24 16.47 -2.17
CA THR A 52 19.79 17.57 -1.30
C THR A 52 18.32 17.42 -0.94
N PHE A 53 17.47 17.04 -1.90
CA PHE A 53 16.06 16.79 -1.66
C PHE A 53 15.83 15.63 -0.69
N LEU A 54 16.53 14.51 -0.88
CA LEU A 54 16.45 13.35 0.00
C LEU A 54 16.96 13.63 1.41
N ASP A 55 18.09 14.33 1.53
CA ASP A 55 18.67 14.70 2.83
C ASP A 55 17.73 15.65 3.59
N SER A 56 17.09 16.58 2.86
CA SER A 56 16.07 17.47 3.43
C SER A 56 14.84 16.69 3.90
N TYR A 57 14.39 15.71 3.11
CA TYR A 57 13.24 14.86 3.47
C TYR A 57 13.54 14.02 4.71
N ARG A 58 14.70 13.37 4.76
CA ARG A 58 15.15 12.64 5.94
C ARG A 58 15.20 13.55 7.17
N GLY A 59 15.74 14.76 7.04
CA GLY A 59 15.78 15.75 8.12
C GLY A 59 14.38 16.19 8.58
N ALA A 60 13.44 16.37 7.65
CA ALA A 60 12.06 16.69 7.95
C ALA A 60 11.35 15.56 8.69
N VAL A 61 11.50 14.31 8.22
CA VAL A 61 10.96 13.11 8.89
C VAL A 61 11.48 13.02 10.32
N ASP A 62 12.80 13.15 10.51
CA ASP A 62 13.45 13.08 11.84
C ASP A 62 12.90 14.16 12.79
N ALA A 63 12.84 15.41 12.33
CA ALA A 63 12.29 16.52 13.12
C ALA A 63 10.82 16.31 13.50
N CYS A 64 10.01 15.81 12.58
CA CYS A 64 8.58 15.56 12.80
C CYS A 64 8.32 14.41 13.78
N TYR A 65 9.15 13.38 13.77
CA TYR A 65 9.07 12.32 14.78
C TYR A 65 9.54 12.79 16.16
N ALA A 66 10.59 13.61 16.20
CA ALA A 66 11.15 14.14 17.44
C ALA A 66 10.19 15.12 18.15
N SER A 67 9.32 15.83 17.40
CA SER A 67 8.37 16.78 17.99
C SER A 67 7.29 16.11 18.85
N GLY A 68 7.03 14.82 18.64
CA GLY A 68 5.97 14.08 19.32
C GLY A 68 4.54 14.57 19.01
N GLU A 69 4.37 15.55 18.13
CA GLU A 69 3.05 16.03 17.68
C GLU A 69 2.38 15.01 16.78
N VAL A 70 3.12 14.47 15.81
CA VAL A 70 2.63 13.45 14.89
C VAL A 70 2.17 12.19 15.64
N ARG A 71 2.88 11.81 16.72
CA ARG A 71 2.55 10.65 17.55
C ARG A 71 1.25 10.78 18.34
N ARG A 72 0.88 12.02 18.67
CA ARG A 72 -0.32 12.31 19.46
C ARG A 72 -1.52 12.61 18.59
N ALA A 73 -1.32 12.75 17.28
CA ALA A 73 -2.40 12.98 16.34
C ALA A 73 -3.26 11.73 16.20
N THR A 74 -4.57 11.91 16.19
CA THR A 74 -5.54 10.85 15.88
C THR A 74 -5.41 10.37 14.44
N ASP A 75 -4.93 11.25 13.56
CA ASP A 75 -4.59 10.94 12.17
C ASP A 75 -3.10 11.19 11.95
N PHE A 76 -2.34 10.10 11.96
CA PHE A 76 -0.88 10.12 11.79
C PHE A 76 -0.49 10.73 10.44
N MET A 77 -1.14 10.34 9.33
CA MET A 77 -0.74 10.73 7.98
C MET A 77 -0.97 12.23 7.75
N THR A 78 -2.12 12.75 8.17
CA THR A 78 -2.44 14.18 8.07
C THR A 78 -1.46 15.02 8.91
N ALA A 79 -1.19 14.61 10.15
CA ALA A 79 -0.25 15.34 11.01
C ALA A 79 1.19 15.25 10.51
N PHE A 80 1.58 14.10 9.95
CA PHE A 80 2.91 13.90 9.40
C PHE A 80 3.14 14.77 8.16
N GLY A 81 2.20 14.79 7.21
CA GLY A 81 2.27 15.67 6.04
C GLY A 81 2.33 17.15 6.41
N ALA A 82 1.45 17.59 7.33
CA ALA A 82 1.43 18.97 7.83
C ALA A 82 2.74 19.38 8.53
N CYS A 83 3.47 18.42 9.08
CA CYS A 83 4.77 18.67 9.68
C CYS A 83 5.92 18.66 8.65
N ILE A 84 5.95 17.69 7.74
CA ILE A 84 7.06 17.52 6.78
C ILE A 84 7.16 18.71 5.83
N GLU A 85 6.04 19.15 5.25
CA GLU A 85 6.06 20.16 4.18
C GLU A 85 6.73 21.47 4.64
N PRO A 86 6.40 22.07 5.79
CA PRO A 86 7.12 23.25 6.29
C PRO A 86 8.61 23.01 6.57
N HIS A 87 8.99 21.82 7.03
CA HIS A 87 10.40 21.48 7.25
C HIS A 87 11.18 21.36 5.94
N MET A 88 10.57 20.73 4.93
CA MET A 88 11.11 20.63 3.58
C MET A 88 11.30 22.01 2.95
N LEU A 89 10.27 22.85 2.97
CA LEU A 89 10.30 24.20 2.40
C LEU A 89 11.42 25.06 2.99
N ARG A 90 11.56 25.03 4.32
CA ARG A 90 12.62 25.77 5.02
C ARG A 90 14.02 25.25 4.66
N THR A 91 14.19 23.94 4.60
CA THR A 91 15.52 23.33 4.34
C THR A 91 15.95 23.50 2.89
N LEU A 92 14.99 23.49 1.97
CA LEU A 92 15.23 23.66 0.54
C LEU A 92 15.31 25.12 0.09
N ASP A 93 15.04 26.07 1.00
CA ASP A 93 14.87 27.48 0.67
C ASP A 93 13.87 27.66 -0.49
N ARG A 94 12.68 27.09 -0.30
CA ARG A 94 11.57 27.16 -1.26
C ARG A 94 10.31 27.70 -0.58
N THR A 95 9.53 28.43 -1.35
CA THR A 95 8.22 28.91 -0.94
C THR A 95 7.15 27.87 -1.25
N GLN A 96 6.04 27.93 -0.51
CA GLN A 96 4.85 27.10 -0.75
C GLN A 96 4.41 27.19 -2.23
N THR A 97 4.39 28.41 -2.78
CA THR A 97 4.00 28.68 -4.17
C THR A 97 4.91 28.00 -5.19
N GLN A 98 6.23 27.95 -4.95
CA GLN A 98 7.15 27.23 -5.83
C GLN A 98 6.88 25.73 -5.85
N VAL A 99 6.57 25.14 -4.70
CA VAL A 99 6.21 23.72 -4.61
C VAL A 99 4.86 23.44 -5.26
N GLU A 100 3.89 24.33 -5.09
CA GLU A 100 2.56 24.18 -5.71
C GLU A 100 2.58 24.21 -7.24
N VAL A 101 3.50 24.95 -7.85
CA VAL A 101 3.70 24.91 -9.31
C VAL A 101 4.14 23.52 -9.75
N CYS A 102 4.97 22.85 -8.93
CA CYS A 102 5.56 21.54 -9.19
C CYS A 102 4.67 20.35 -8.84
N ARG A 103 3.52 20.57 -8.19
CA ARG A 103 2.54 19.50 -7.95
C ARG A 103 1.99 18.95 -9.26
N SER A 104 1.86 17.63 -9.34
CA SER A 104 1.18 16.98 -10.46
C SER A 104 -0.26 17.51 -10.59
N PRO A 105 -0.90 17.41 -11.77
CA PRO A 105 -2.31 17.76 -11.88
C PRO A 105 -3.19 16.99 -10.88
N GLU A 106 -2.89 15.70 -10.64
CA GLU A 106 -3.57 14.89 -9.63
C GLU A 106 -3.40 15.46 -8.22
N ASP A 107 -2.17 15.79 -7.81
CA ASP A 107 -1.90 16.40 -6.50
C ASP A 107 -2.64 17.72 -6.31
N LYS A 108 -2.81 18.50 -7.39
CA LYS A 108 -3.58 19.75 -7.37
C LYS A 108 -5.06 19.48 -7.15
N LEU A 109 -5.61 18.47 -7.83
CA LEU A 109 -7.00 18.05 -7.65
C LEU A 109 -7.23 17.50 -6.23
N MET A 110 -6.35 16.64 -5.74
CA MET A 110 -6.41 16.09 -4.38
C MET A 110 -6.32 17.19 -3.31
N ALA A 111 -5.39 18.14 -3.47
CA ALA A 111 -5.28 19.28 -2.55
C ALA A 111 -6.53 20.18 -2.58
N GLN A 112 -7.17 20.32 -3.74
CA GLN A 112 -8.44 21.01 -3.88
C GLN A 112 -9.57 20.24 -3.15
N ALA A 113 -9.59 18.91 -3.22
CA ALA A 113 -10.58 18.07 -2.54
C ALA A 113 -10.48 18.24 -1.02
N GLU A 114 -9.28 18.12 -0.46
CA GLU A 114 -9.04 18.33 0.97
C GLU A 114 -9.44 19.74 1.44
N LYS A 115 -9.23 20.76 0.59
CA LYS A 115 -9.65 22.14 0.90
C LYS A 115 -11.18 22.26 0.94
N LEU A 116 -11.88 21.63 0.00
CA LEU A 116 -13.35 21.60 -0.03
C LEU A 116 -13.91 20.85 1.18
N GLU A 117 -13.34 19.70 1.53
CA GLU A 117 -13.74 18.91 2.69
C GLU A 117 -13.55 19.66 4.02
N ARG A 118 -12.39 20.31 4.22
CA ARG A 118 -12.14 21.15 5.40
C ARG A 118 -13.16 22.28 5.50
N HIS A 119 -13.48 22.92 4.38
CA HIS A 119 -14.47 23.99 4.33
C HIS A 119 -15.87 23.46 4.66
N ALA A 120 -16.29 22.35 4.04
CA ALA A 120 -17.57 21.70 4.32
C ALA A 120 -17.68 21.28 5.78
N GLY A 121 -16.61 20.73 6.38
CA GLY A 121 -16.55 20.40 7.79
C GLY A 121 -16.76 21.60 8.71
N SER A 122 -16.18 22.77 8.37
CA SER A 122 -16.38 24.01 9.12
C SER A 122 -17.82 24.54 9.05
N LEU A 123 -18.41 24.51 7.85
CA LEU A 123 -19.81 24.91 7.65
C LEU A 123 -20.78 23.96 8.36
N ARG A 124 -20.56 22.64 8.29
CA ARG A 124 -21.36 21.63 8.99
C ARG A 124 -21.33 21.80 10.51
N ARG A 125 -20.16 22.14 11.09
CA ARG A 125 -20.05 22.48 12.52
C ARG A 125 -20.85 23.73 12.88
N SER A 126 -20.76 24.77 12.04
CA SER A 126 -21.51 26.02 12.24
C SER A 126 -23.02 25.78 12.15
N TYR A 127 -23.45 25.01 11.16
CA TYR A 127 -24.85 24.60 10.97
C TYR A 127 -25.36 23.84 12.19
N ARG A 128 -24.63 22.81 12.63
CA ARG A 128 -24.97 22.00 13.81
C ARG A 128 -25.12 22.88 15.06
N SER A 129 -24.15 23.77 15.31
CA SER A 129 -24.16 24.67 16.46
C SER A 129 -25.37 25.62 16.47
N LEU A 130 -25.92 25.97 15.31
CA LEU A 130 -27.15 26.77 15.23
C LEU A 130 -28.38 25.89 15.49
N THR A 131 -28.46 24.72 14.87
CA THR A 131 -29.61 23.81 15.03
C THR A 131 -29.76 23.24 16.44
N GLU A 132 -28.69 23.18 17.23
CA GLU A 132 -28.71 22.70 18.61
C GLU A 132 -29.20 23.76 19.62
N LYS A 133 -29.39 25.03 19.22
CA LYS A 133 -29.83 26.11 20.13
C LYS A 133 -31.29 26.01 20.61
N GLY A 134 -32.08 25.09 20.06
CA GLY A 134 -33.50 24.98 20.37
C GLY A 134 -34.33 26.00 19.60
N GLU A 135 -34.85 27.04 20.26
CA GLU A 135 -35.60 28.12 19.59
C GLU A 135 -34.64 29.00 18.78
N LEU A 136 -34.81 28.99 17.46
CA LEU A 136 -34.00 29.78 16.54
C LEU A 136 -34.54 31.20 16.46
N SER A 137 -33.65 32.20 16.56
CA SER A 137 -34.02 33.57 16.23
C SER A 137 -34.16 33.73 14.71
N ALA A 138 -34.88 34.76 14.26
CA ALA A 138 -34.92 35.12 12.84
C ALA A 138 -33.51 35.43 12.25
N ALA A 139 -32.52 35.76 13.09
CA ALA A 139 -31.13 35.92 12.66
C ALA A 139 -30.45 34.56 12.46
N ASP A 140 -30.68 33.59 13.35
CA ASP A 140 -30.18 32.22 13.20
C ASP A 140 -30.78 31.56 11.95
N GLU A 141 -32.08 31.74 11.68
CA GLU A 141 -32.74 31.23 10.47
C GLU A 141 -32.12 31.79 9.18
N ARG A 142 -31.85 33.11 9.14
CA ARG A 142 -31.14 33.72 8.01
C ARG A 142 -29.74 33.16 7.84
N GLN A 143 -29.04 32.92 8.95
CA GLN A 143 -27.70 32.34 8.92
C GLN A 143 -27.71 30.89 8.42
N LEU A 144 -28.69 30.08 8.84
CA LEU A 144 -28.89 28.71 8.34
C LEU A 144 -29.11 28.70 6.81
N ALA A 145 -29.97 29.57 6.28
CA ALA A 145 -30.21 29.65 4.83
C ALA A 145 -28.96 30.11 4.03
N VAL A 146 -28.02 30.83 4.66
CA VAL A 146 -26.72 31.13 4.05
C VAL A 146 -25.82 29.88 4.06
N LEU A 147 -25.74 29.18 5.19
CA LEU A 147 -24.94 27.96 5.33
C LEU A 147 -25.41 26.85 4.39
N GLU A 148 -26.72 26.66 4.23
CA GLU A 148 -27.30 25.68 3.29
C GLU A 148 -26.88 25.96 1.85
N ARG A 149 -26.98 27.22 1.39
CA ARG A 149 -26.53 27.60 0.05
C ARG A 149 -25.02 27.40 -0.14
N GLN A 150 -24.22 27.68 0.88
CA GLN A 150 -22.78 27.45 0.83
C GLN A 150 -22.45 25.96 0.79
N LEU A 151 -23.14 25.13 1.56
CA LEU A 151 -22.98 23.67 1.55
C LEU A 151 -23.38 23.06 0.19
N ALA A 152 -24.53 23.46 -0.37
CA ALA A 152 -24.96 22.99 -1.69
C ALA A 152 -23.95 23.37 -2.80
N LYS A 153 -23.38 24.59 -2.72
CA LYS A 153 -22.31 24.99 -3.64
C LYS A 153 -21.05 24.14 -3.49
N LEU A 154 -20.65 23.82 -2.25
CA LEU A 154 -19.49 22.95 -2.02
C LEU A 154 -19.73 21.54 -2.53
N GLU A 155 -20.93 20.98 -2.34
CA GLU A 155 -21.30 19.66 -2.86
C GLU A 155 -21.21 19.62 -4.39
N GLN A 156 -21.70 20.64 -5.08
CA GLN A 156 -21.52 20.77 -6.53
C GLN A 156 -20.04 20.83 -6.94
N GLN A 157 -19.20 21.56 -6.18
CA GLN A 157 -17.76 21.62 -6.43
C GLN A 157 -17.05 20.30 -6.15
N GLN A 158 -17.50 19.53 -5.15
CA GLN A 158 -16.98 18.20 -4.86
C GLN A 158 -17.30 17.24 -5.99
N HIS A 159 -18.55 17.19 -6.48
CA HIS A 159 -18.91 16.35 -7.61
C HIS A 159 -18.14 16.69 -8.90
N ALA A 160 -17.99 17.98 -9.22
CA ALA A 160 -17.19 18.40 -10.36
C ALA A 160 -15.72 17.93 -10.23
N LEU A 161 -15.17 17.96 -9.02
CA LEU A 161 -13.81 17.52 -8.75
C LEU A 161 -13.66 16.00 -8.79
N GLU A 162 -14.65 15.26 -8.30
CA GLU A 162 -14.73 13.80 -8.43
C GLU A 162 -14.76 13.38 -9.91
N ASP A 163 -15.51 14.10 -10.75
CA ASP A 163 -15.54 13.88 -12.20
C ASP A 163 -14.17 14.16 -12.85
N GLU A 164 -13.49 15.24 -12.44
CA GLU A 164 -12.13 15.57 -12.91
C GLU A 164 -11.09 14.51 -12.49
N LEU A 165 -11.12 14.05 -11.24
CA LEU A 165 -10.25 12.98 -10.75
C LEU A 165 -10.52 11.65 -11.46
N ALA A 166 -11.80 11.32 -11.66
CA ALA A 166 -12.19 10.14 -12.42
C ALA A 166 -11.73 10.22 -13.87
N ALA A 167 -11.74 11.41 -14.49
CA ALA A 167 -11.23 11.60 -15.84
C ALA A 167 -9.70 11.54 -15.91
N PHE A 168 -8.99 12.03 -14.89
CA PHE A 168 -7.53 11.96 -14.81
C PHE A 168 -7.04 10.51 -14.69
N ASN A 169 -7.74 9.69 -13.90
CA ASN A 169 -7.40 8.29 -13.65
C ASN A 169 -7.92 7.31 -14.72
N ARG A 170 -8.69 7.79 -15.71
CA ARG A 170 -9.08 6.95 -16.85
C ARG A 170 -7.88 6.73 -17.75
N ASP A 171 -7.53 5.46 -17.92
CA ASP A 171 -6.53 5.10 -18.92
C ASP A 171 -7.03 5.41 -20.34
N GLU A 172 -6.12 5.41 -21.30
CA GLU A 172 -6.42 5.62 -22.72
C GLU A 172 -7.49 4.64 -23.24
N TYR A 173 -7.52 3.41 -22.71
CA TYR A 173 -8.49 2.40 -23.09
C TYR A 173 -9.89 2.80 -22.67
N ASP A 174 -10.10 3.22 -21.42
CA ASP A 174 -11.42 3.57 -20.89
C ASP A 174 -11.99 4.77 -21.67
N ARG A 175 -11.15 5.78 -21.96
CA ARG A 175 -11.56 6.95 -22.77
C ARG A 175 -11.99 6.57 -24.19
N GLU A 176 -11.26 5.67 -24.86
CA GLU A 176 -11.63 5.23 -26.21
C GLU A 176 -12.89 4.36 -26.22
N VAL A 177 -13.06 3.49 -25.23
CA VAL A 177 -14.28 2.67 -25.10
C VAL A 177 -15.49 3.54 -24.84
N ASP A 178 -15.40 4.52 -23.93
CA ASP A 178 -16.48 5.47 -23.67
C ASP A 178 -16.86 6.25 -24.93
N ALA A 179 -15.88 6.76 -25.68
CA ALA A 179 -16.14 7.45 -26.94
C ALA A 179 -16.87 6.57 -27.98
N ILE A 180 -16.55 5.26 -28.02
CA ILE A 180 -17.24 4.30 -28.88
C ILE A 180 -18.70 4.08 -28.42
N MET A 181 -18.92 3.99 -27.11
CA MET A 181 -20.24 3.77 -26.51
C MET A 181 -21.13 5.01 -26.68
N ASP A 182 -20.58 6.21 -26.46
CA ASP A 182 -21.26 7.49 -26.68
C ASP A 182 -21.64 7.68 -28.15
N ALA A 183 -20.73 7.36 -29.07
CA ALA A 183 -21.02 7.40 -30.51
C ALA A 183 -22.11 6.41 -30.94
N ALA A 184 -22.33 5.34 -30.17
CA ALA A 184 -23.43 4.40 -30.40
C ALA A 184 -24.78 4.90 -29.85
N GLY A 185 -24.79 5.94 -29.00
CA GLY A 185 -25.99 6.58 -28.48
C GLY A 185 -26.93 5.62 -27.73
N GLY A 186 -26.38 4.60 -27.06
CA GLY A 186 -27.15 3.55 -26.38
C GLY A 186 -27.77 2.49 -27.32
N GLY A 187 -27.49 2.54 -28.61
CA GLY A 187 -27.88 1.52 -29.59
C GLY A 187 -26.91 0.32 -29.64
N GLU A 188 -27.20 -0.65 -30.51
CA GLU A 188 -26.30 -1.78 -30.74
C GLU A 188 -24.98 -1.31 -31.40
N LEU A 189 -23.85 -1.80 -30.89
CA LEU A 189 -22.54 -1.53 -31.49
C LEU A 189 -22.45 -2.09 -32.91
N SER A 190 -21.89 -1.31 -33.84
CA SER A 190 -21.53 -1.82 -35.15
C SER A 190 -20.43 -2.89 -35.06
N ALA A 191 -20.29 -3.72 -36.10
CA ALA A 191 -19.20 -4.69 -36.17
C ALA A 191 -17.80 -4.04 -36.13
N ALA A 192 -17.66 -2.82 -36.67
CA ALA A 192 -16.42 -2.06 -36.60
C ALA A 192 -16.10 -1.61 -35.16
N GLN A 193 -17.10 -1.08 -34.43
CA GLN A 193 -16.95 -0.68 -33.04
C GLN A 193 -16.60 -1.86 -32.13
N ARG A 194 -17.28 -3.01 -32.29
CA ARG A 194 -16.94 -4.25 -31.55
C ARG A 194 -15.50 -4.70 -31.80
N ARG A 195 -15.03 -4.67 -33.04
CA ARG A 195 -13.63 -5.01 -33.37
C ARG A 195 -12.64 -4.03 -32.74
N ARG A 196 -12.95 -2.73 -32.70
CA ARG A 196 -12.09 -1.74 -32.05
C ARG A 196 -12.01 -1.96 -30.54
N ILE A 197 -13.14 -2.22 -29.87
CA ILE A 197 -13.15 -2.53 -28.43
C ILE A 197 -12.31 -3.78 -28.12
N MET A 198 -12.45 -4.85 -28.91
CA MET A 198 -11.62 -6.06 -28.72
C MET A 198 -10.13 -5.77 -28.89
N ALA A 199 -9.73 -5.01 -29.91
CA ALA A 199 -8.33 -4.64 -30.12
C ALA A 199 -7.78 -3.76 -28.98
N LEU A 200 -8.59 -2.84 -28.46
CA LEU A 200 -8.24 -2.04 -27.29
C LEU A 200 -8.07 -2.92 -26.05
N SER A 201 -8.95 -3.91 -25.87
CA SER A 201 -8.92 -4.83 -24.73
C SER A 201 -7.67 -5.70 -24.75
N GLU A 202 -7.32 -6.23 -25.92
CA GLU A 202 -6.07 -6.97 -26.16
C GLU A 202 -4.85 -6.09 -25.84
N ALA A 203 -4.79 -4.87 -26.38
CA ALA A 203 -3.70 -3.94 -26.09
C ALA A 203 -3.60 -3.56 -24.60
N LYS A 204 -4.72 -3.45 -23.88
CA LYS A 204 -4.73 -3.20 -22.42
C LYS A 204 -4.18 -4.40 -21.66
N MET A 205 -4.61 -5.62 -22.00
CA MET A 205 -4.08 -6.86 -21.40
C MET A 205 -2.58 -7.01 -21.65
N ASP A 206 -2.11 -6.75 -22.86
CA ASP A 206 -0.68 -6.80 -23.21
C ASP A 206 0.14 -5.80 -22.39
N ARG A 207 -0.33 -4.54 -22.28
CA ARG A 207 0.31 -3.52 -21.43
C ARG A 207 0.35 -3.94 -19.95
N GLN A 208 -0.75 -4.46 -19.42
CA GLN A 208 -0.80 -4.96 -18.04
C GLN A 208 0.16 -6.12 -17.82
N GLN A 209 0.27 -7.05 -18.78
CA GLN A 209 1.23 -8.15 -18.71
C GLN A 209 2.68 -7.66 -18.75
N GLN A 210 2.99 -6.67 -19.59
CA GLN A 210 4.31 -6.03 -19.63
C GLN A 210 4.65 -5.33 -18.31
N GLN A 211 3.73 -4.52 -17.77
CA GLN A 211 3.91 -3.86 -16.47
C GLN A 211 4.13 -4.86 -15.34
N LEU A 212 3.35 -5.95 -15.31
CA LEU A 212 3.52 -7.02 -14.34
C LEU A 212 4.90 -7.70 -14.50
N ALA A 213 5.33 -7.98 -15.73
CA ALA A 213 6.64 -8.57 -16.01
C ALA A 213 7.78 -7.65 -15.56
N GLU A 214 7.68 -6.34 -15.81
CA GLU A 214 8.65 -5.34 -15.38
C GLU A 214 8.71 -5.23 -13.85
N MET A 215 7.56 -5.18 -13.18
CA MET A 215 7.46 -5.18 -11.73
C MET A 215 8.11 -6.43 -11.14
N MET A 216 7.79 -7.61 -11.68
CA MET A 216 8.38 -8.88 -11.23
C MET A 216 9.87 -8.93 -11.49
N ALA A 217 10.36 -8.38 -12.60
CA ALA A 217 11.79 -8.25 -12.85
C ALA A 217 12.48 -7.29 -11.86
N LYS A 218 11.82 -6.19 -11.47
CA LYS A 218 12.32 -5.25 -10.45
C LYS A 218 12.41 -5.93 -9.07
N VAL A 219 11.35 -6.64 -8.67
CA VAL A 219 11.32 -7.42 -7.43
C VAL A 219 12.38 -8.53 -7.43
N SER A 220 12.52 -9.25 -8.53
CA SER A 220 13.54 -10.29 -8.68
C SER A 220 14.95 -9.73 -8.54
N ARG A 221 15.27 -8.63 -9.23
CA ARG A 221 16.57 -7.95 -9.07
C ARG A 221 16.81 -7.50 -7.63
N ALA A 222 15.80 -6.94 -6.97
CA ALA A 222 15.91 -6.53 -5.56
C ALA A 222 16.13 -7.71 -4.60
N SER A 223 15.76 -8.93 -5.02
CA SER A 223 15.90 -10.16 -4.24
C SER A 223 17.24 -10.85 -4.44
N GLN A 224 18.01 -10.52 -5.48
CA GLN A 224 19.31 -11.14 -5.73
C GLN A 224 20.31 -10.77 -4.63
N GLY A 225 21.05 -11.78 -4.12
CA GLY A 225 22.05 -11.58 -3.07
C GLY A 225 21.45 -11.48 -1.66
N THR A 226 20.22 -11.95 -1.47
CA THR A 226 19.55 -11.99 -0.17
C THR A 226 19.31 -13.42 0.33
N GLU A 227 19.82 -14.42 -0.40
CA GLU A 227 19.66 -15.84 -0.10
C GLU A 227 20.29 -16.23 1.24
N ASP A 228 21.33 -15.51 1.66
CA ASP A 228 22.02 -15.69 2.95
C ASP A 228 21.15 -15.33 4.16
N GLN A 229 20.08 -14.56 3.96
CA GLN A 229 19.11 -14.23 5.00
C GLN A 229 18.08 -15.34 5.22
N VAL A 230 17.94 -16.29 4.29
CA VAL A 230 17.00 -17.41 4.41
C VAL A 230 17.59 -18.44 5.37
N THR A 231 16.99 -18.57 6.56
CA THR A 231 17.51 -19.44 7.63
C THR A 231 17.19 -20.92 7.45
N LEU A 232 16.21 -21.25 6.60
CA LEU A 232 15.92 -22.63 6.21
C LEU A 232 16.80 -23.09 5.03
N PRO A 233 17.08 -24.40 4.89
CA PRO A 233 17.88 -24.93 3.79
C PRO A 233 17.35 -24.53 2.42
N VAL A 234 18.20 -23.94 1.57
CA VAL A 234 17.85 -23.58 0.19
C VAL A 234 18.28 -24.69 -0.76
N TYR A 235 17.37 -25.11 -1.65
CA TYR A 235 17.69 -26.13 -2.66
C TYR A 235 18.72 -25.59 -3.67
N ALA A 236 19.91 -26.18 -3.72
CA ALA A 236 21.05 -25.62 -4.45
C ALA A 236 20.81 -25.43 -5.96
N ASN A 237 20.01 -26.28 -6.59
CA ASN A 237 19.64 -26.16 -8.01
C ASN A 237 18.35 -25.36 -8.19
N SER A 238 18.20 -24.25 -7.48
CA SER A 238 17.10 -23.32 -7.63
C SER A 238 17.61 -21.88 -7.71
N LYS A 239 16.79 -20.97 -8.25
CA LYS A 239 17.08 -19.54 -8.36
C LYS A 239 16.02 -18.74 -7.64
N ILE A 240 16.43 -17.77 -6.82
CA ILE A 240 15.50 -16.89 -6.14
C ILE A 240 14.73 -16.05 -7.18
N MET A 241 13.43 -15.97 -6.98
CA MET A 241 12.52 -15.17 -7.80
C MET A 241 12.06 -13.91 -7.07
N MET A 242 11.71 -14.06 -5.79
CA MET A 242 11.22 -12.97 -4.96
C MET A 242 11.63 -13.23 -3.51
N HIS A 243 12.00 -12.18 -2.80
CA HIS A 243 12.27 -12.21 -1.37
C HIS A 243 11.54 -11.08 -0.66
N ALA A 244 10.41 -11.41 -0.04
CA ALA A 244 9.68 -10.51 0.84
C ALA A 244 10.33 -10.53 2.23
N LEU A 245 11.37 -9.71 2.39
CA LEU A 245 12.09 -9.57 3.65
C LEU A 245 11.21 -8.91 4.73
N ASP A 246 10.42 -7.92 4.34
CA ASP A 246 9.51 -7.22 5.24
C ASP A 246 8.05 -7.65 4.95
N PRO A 247 7.43 -8.43 5.86
CA PRO A 247 6.07 -8.91 5.68
C PRO A 247 5.03 -7.77 5.72
N SER A 248 5.38 -6.60 6.28
CA SER A 248 4.48 -5.44 6.29
C SER A 248 4.15 -4.92 4.89
N ILE A 249 5.01 -5.20 3.90
CA ILE A 249 4.76 -4.85 2.48
C ILE A 249 3.52 -5.58 1.94
N MET A 250 3.17 -6.74 2.50
CA MET A 250 1.99 -7.52 2.12
C MET A 250 0.77 -7.26 3.02
N GLY A 251 0.83 -6.26 3.90
CA GLY A 251 -0.32 -5.76 4.67
C GLY A 251 -0.77 -6.66 5.83
N GLN A 252 0.00 -7.68 6.20
CA GLN A 252 -0.33 -8.56 7.33
C GLN A 252 0.72 -8.50 8.44
N ALA A 253 0.33 -7.93 9.59
CA ALA A 253 1.16 -7.93 10.78
C ALA A 253 1.39 -9.36 11.28
N GLY A 254 2.64 -9.69 11.61
CA GLY A 254 3.01 -11.00 12.16
C GLY A 254 3.33 -12.10 11.14
N GLN A 255 3.17 -11.83 9.83
CA GLN A 255 3.63 -12.77 8.80
C GLN A 255 5.16 -12.94 8.86
N LEU A 256 5.66 -14.12 8.54
CA LEU A 256 7.09 -14.40 8.42
C LEU A 256 7.65 -13.86 7.09
N PRO A 257 8.93 -13.45 7.05
CA PRO A 257 9.64 -13.28 5.78
C PRO A 257 9.53 -14.53 4.91
N ALA A 258 9.39 -14.33 3.60
CA ALA A 258 9.24 -15.41 2.65
C ALA A 258 10.05 -15.19 1.38
N ALA A 259 10.67 -16.26 0.89
CA ALA A 259 11.39 -16.29 -0.37
C ALA A 259 10.79 -17.33 -1.31
N THR A 260 10.64 -17.00 -2.58
CA THR A 260 10.22 -17.94 -3.62
C THR A 260 11.36 -18.24 -4.57
N PHE A 261 11.47 -19.49 -5.01
CA PHE A 261 12.51 -19.99 -5.89
C PHE A 261 11.91 -20.78 -7.05
N ALA A 262 12.55 -20.70 -8.21
CA ALA A 262 12.29 -21.55 -9.37
C ALA A 262 13.38 -22.60 -9.51
N SER A 263 13.00 -23.83 -9.82
CA SER A 263 13.91 -24.95 -10.03
C SER A 263 13.60 -25.67 -11.35
N PRO A 264 14.62 -26.05 -12.15
CA PRO A 264 14.44 -26.92 -13.32
C PRO A 264 14.27 -28.39 -12.95
N ASP A 265 14.32 -28.74 -11.66
CA ASP A 265 14.08 -30.09 -11.15
C ASP A 265 12.60 -30.33 -10.84
N THR A 266 12.21 -31.61 -10.79
CA THR A 266 10.82 -31.99 -10.47
C THR A 266 10.47 -31.76 -9.00
N VAL A 267 9.18 -31.67 -8.74
CA VAL A 267 8.61 -31.57 -7.40
C VAL A 267 9.12 -32.69 -6.49
N GLU A 268 9.20 -33.93 -6.98
CA GLU A 268 9.61 -35.10 -6.18
C GLU A 268 11.08 -35.00 -5.77
N LYS A 269 11.96 -34.53 -6.67
CA LYS A 269 13.39 -34.37 -6.38
C LYS A 269 13.62 -33.28 -5.34
N VAL A 270 12.91 -32.16 -5.47
CA VAL A 270 12.96 -31.05 -4.53
C VAL A 270 12.37 -31.46 -3.17
N LEU A 271 11.23 -32.16 -3.16
CA LEU A 271 10.61 -32.69 -1.95
C LEU A 271 11.54 -33.65 -1.20
N ALA A 272 12.20 -34.55 -1.92
CA ALA A 272 13.15 -35.49 -1.31
C ALA A 272 14.28 -34.77 -0.57
N PHE A 273 14.83 -33.69 -1.15
CA PHE A 273 15.81 -32.84 -0.47
C PHE A 273 15.27 -32.24 0.83
N TYR A 274 14.09 -31.61 0.79
CA TYR A 274 13.52 -30.97 1.98
C TYR A 274 13.14 -31.98 3.06
N ARG A 275 12.63 -33.16 2.70
CA ARG A 275 12.35 -34.24 3.65
C ARG A 275 13.61 -34.74 4.36
N GLN A 276 14.77 -34.71 3.69
CA GLN A 276 16.05 -35.07 4.28
C GLN A 276 16.60 -33.96 5.19
N GLN A 277 16.52 -32.69 4.76
CA GLN A 277 17.10 -31.56 5.48
C GLN A 277 16.25 -31.08 6.67
N LEU A 278 14.94 -31.34 6.64
CA LEU A 278 13.98 -30.92 7.65
C LEU A 278 13.24 -32.14 8.25
N PRO A 279 13.94 -33.09 8.91
CA PRO A 279 13.33 -34.34 9.38
C PRO A 279 12.26 -34.13 10.46
N ASN A 280 12.30 -32.98 11.16
CA ASN A 280 11.35 -32.63 12.22
C ASN A 280 10.13 -31.85 11.70
N PHE A 281 10.08 -31.49 10.42
CA PHE A 281 8.92 -30.80 9.85
C PHE A 281 7.84 -31.80 9.47
N GLU A 282 6.60 -31.45 9.80
CA GLU A 282 5.41 -32.20 9.43
C GLU A 282 5.13 -32.04 7.94
N TYR A 283 4.77 -33.13 7.27
CA TYR A 283 4.54 -33.14 5.82
C TYR A 283 3.07 -33.39 5.49
N LYS A 284 2.56 -32.66 4.51
CA LYS A 284 1.24 -32.89 3.92
C LYS A 284 1.26 -32.64 2.42
N GLU A 285 0.60 -33.54 1.69
CA GLU A 285 0.18 -33.27 0.31
C GLU A 285 -1.17 -32.53 0.34
N LEU A 286 -1.24 -31.40 -0.36
CA LEU A 286 -2.39 -30.53 -0.45
C LEU A 286 -3.22 -30.88 -1.71
N PRO A 287 -4.51 -30.50 -1.74
CA PRO A 287 -5.31 -30.64 -2.94
C PRO A 287 -4.64 -29.96 -4.14
N GLY A 288 -4.54 -30.67 -5.27
CA GLY A 288 -3.89 -30.14 -6.48
C GLY A 288 -2.41 -30.53 -6.65
N GLY A 289 -1.90 -31.48 -5.85
CA GLY A 289 -0.55 -32.04 -5.99
C GLY A 289 0.56 -31.13 -5.48
N GLU A 290 0.24 -30.23 -4.55
CA GLU A 290 1.21 -29.35 -3.90
C GLU A 290 1.67 -30.01 -2.60
N HIS A 291 2.90 -29.74 -2.17
CA HIS A 291 3.50 -30.37 -1.00
C HIS A 291 3.95 -29.32 -0.01
N ILE A 292 3.56 -29.46 1.25
CA ILE A 292 3.99 -28.54 2.32
C ILE A 292 4.73 -29.30 3.41
N LEU A 293 5.85 -28.75 3.84
CA LEU A 293 6.56 -29.13 5.06
C LEU A 293 6.46 -27.97 6.04
N MET A 294 5.94 -28.17 7.25
CA MET A 294 5.72 -27.11 8.24
C MET A 294 6.31 -27.52 9.59
N GLU A 295 6.92 -26.58 10.31
CA GLU A 295 7.57 -26.86 11.59
C GLU A 295 6.59 -27.40 12.64
N SER A 296 5.36 -26.87 12.66
CA SER A 296 4.25 -27.33 13.49
C SER A 296 2.97 -27.22 12.69
N MET A 297 2.28 -28.33 12.44
CA MET A 297 1.12 -28.36 11.56
C MET A 297 -0.18 -28.59 12.35
N PRO A 298 -1.18 -27.69 12.25
CA PRO A 298 -2.48 -27.90 12.86
C PRO A 298 -3.13 -29.22 12.40
N PRO A 299 -3.83 -29.96 13.29
CA PRO A 299 -4.58 -31.15 12.90
C PRO A 299 -5.57 -30.84 11.77
N GLY A 300 -5.50 -31.60 10.68
CA GLY A 300 -6.38 -31.38 9.53
C GLY A 300 -6.01 -30.16 8.67
N PHE A 301 -4.78 -29.64 8.79
CA PHE A 301 -4.31 -28.42 8.11
C PHE A 301 -4.80 -28.26 6.65
N ALA A 302 -5.30 -27.07 6.35
CA ALA A 302 -5.66 -26.64 5.01
C ALA A 302 -5.37 -25.13 4.94
N ILE A 303 -4.68 -24.68 3.89
CA ILE A 303 -4.17 -23.30 3.80
C ILE A 303 -5.28 -22.28 4.09
N LEU A 304 -6.41 -22.37 3.39
CA LEU A 304 -7.51 -21.39 3.55
C LEU A 304 -8.16 -21.41 4.93
N SER A 305 -8.22 -22.57 5.59
CA SER A 305 -8.82 -22.69 6.93
C SER A 305 -7.83 -22.37 8.06
N HIS A 306 -6.53 -22.30 7.74
CA HIS A 306 -5.45 -22.14 8.71
C HIS A 306 -4.43 -21.08 8.22
N MET A 307 -4.93 -20.00 7.62
CA MET A 307 -4.09 -18.95 7.03
C MET A 307 -3.13 -18.34 8.05
N GLU A 308 -3.58 -18.13 9.30
CA GLU A 308 -2.72 -17.63 10.37
C GLU A 308 -1.51 -18.54 10.59
N ALA A 309 -1.72 -19.85 10.73
CA ALA A 309 -0.63 -20.81 10.91
C ALA A 309 0.30 -20.83 9.69
N TYR A 310 -0.26 -20.77 8.47
CA TYR A 310 0.52 -20.68 7.23
C TYR A 310 1.45 -19.45 7.24
N TYR A 311 0.96 -18.27 7.62
CA TYR A 311 1.78 -17.06 7.60
C TYR A 311 2.76 -16.93 8.77
N THR A 312 2.48 -17.57 9.91
CA THR A 312 3.24 -17.37 11.16
C THR A 312 4.18 -18.53 11.51
N THR A 313 4.10 -19.65 10.79
CA THR A 313 4.90 -20.85 11.05
C THR A 313 5.89 -21.10 9.93
N PRO A 314 7.19 -21.36 10.22
CA PRO A 314 8.16 -21.70 9.19
C PRO A 314 7.71 -22.92 8.39
N HIS A 315 7.78 -22.80 7.08
CA HIS A 315 7.35 -23.85 6.18
C HIS A 315 8.02 -23.76 4.82
N VAL A 316 7.96 -24.87 4.09
CA VAL A 316 8.37 -24.98 2.70
C VAL A 316 7.17 -25.50 1.90
N LEU A 317 6.69 -24.72 0.94
CA LEU A 317 5.65 -25.12 -0.02
C LEU A 317 6.30 -25.40 -1.37
N ILE A 318 6.04 -26.57 -1.94
CA ILE A 318 6.60 -27.03 -3.21
C ILE A 318 5.44 -27.34 -4.16
N ARG A 319 5.50 -26.81 -5.38
CA ARG A 319 4.47 -27.03 -6.40
C ARG A 319 5.07 -27.16 -7.78
N ALA A 320 4.37 -27.86 -8.68
CA ALA A 320 4.74 -27.92 -10.08
C ALA A 320 4.58 -26.55 -10.76
N ASP A 321 5.40 -26.27 -11.78
CA ASP A 321 5.12 -25.14 -12.66
C ASP A 321 3.83 -25.41 -13.44
N ARG A 322 2.90 -24.47 -13.39
CA ARG A 322 1.64 -24.50 -14.15
C ARG A 322 1.73 -23.70 -15.46
N GLY A 323 2.93 -23.23 -15.82
CA GLY A 323 3.22 -22.60 -17.10
C GLY A 323 2.67 -21.18 -17.20
N GLN A 324 2.91 -20.33 -16.19
CA GLN A 324 2.53 -18.91 -16.26
C GLN A 324 3.47 -18.16 -17.21
N PRO A 325 3.01 -17.79 -18.43
CA PRO A 325 3.90 -17.21 -19.43
C PRO A 325 4.47 -15.87 -18.97
N GLY A 326 5.79 -15.69 -19.07
CA GLY A 326 6.48 -14.43 -18.79
C GLY A 326 6.80 -14.15 -17.32
N LEU A 327 6.37 -15.02 -16.39
CA LEU A 327 6.65 -14.84 -14.94
C LEU A 327 7.71 -15.79 -14.41
N THR A 328 8.02 -16.86 -15.15
CA THR A 328 8.84 -17.97 -14.67
C THR A 328 10.08 -18.11 -15.54
N PRO A 329 11.27 -18.38 -14.96
CA PRO A 329 12.46 -18.67 -15.75
C PRO A 329 12.23 -19.84 -16.72
N GLU A 330 12.84 -19.79 -17.89
CA GLU A 330 12.78 -20.90 -18.84
C GLU A 330 13.20 -22.22 -18.20
N ASN A 331 12.52 -23.31 -18.56
CA ASN A 331 12.74 -24.66 -18.06
C ASN A 331 12.41 -24.86 -16.56
N THR A 332 11.68 -23.95 -15.93
CA THR A 332 11.16 -24.18 -14.58
C THR A 332 10.22 -25.39 -14.58
N ARG A 333 10.41 -26.28 -13.60
CA ARG A 333 9.56 -27.47 -13.39
C ARG A 333 8.91 -27.46 -12.02
N SER A 334 9.51 -26.77 -11.05
CA SER A 334 8.94 -26.62 -9.71
C SER A 334 9.21 -25.23 -9.12
N PHE A 335 8.29 -24.80 -8.25
CA PHE A 335 8.45 -23.65 -7.37
C PHE A 335 8.60 -24.09 -5.94
N ILE A 336 9.36 -23.31 -5.18
CA ILE A 336 9.60 -23.49 -3.76
C ILE A 336 9.31 -22.15 -3.09
N GLU A 337 8.39 -22.11 -2.13
CA GLU A 337 8.23 -21.00 -1.21
C GLU A 337 8.80 -21.43 0.14
N ILE A 338 9.63 -20.57 0.74
CA ILE A 338 10.26 -20.79 2.04
C ILE A 338 9.87 -19.62 2.94
N ALA A 339 9.04 -19.88 3.94
CA ALA A 339 8.76 -18.93 5.01
C ALA A 339 9.60 -19.29 6.23
N TYR A 340 10.27 -18.31 6.84
CA TYR A 340 11.31 -18.58 7.84
C TYR A 340 11.35 -17.51 8.94
N ARG A 341 11.93 -17.86 10.09
CA ARG A 341 12.22 -16.89 11.17
C ARG A 341 13.61 -16.29 10.97
N ARG A 342 13.74 -15.00 11.24
CA ARG A 342 15.05 -14.32 11.29
C ARG A 342 15.83 -14.68 12.54
#